data_AF-A0A7C5URD4-F1
#
_entry.id   AF-A0A7C5URD4-F1
#
_cell.length_a   1.000
_cell.length_b   1.000
_cell.length_c   1.000
_cell.angle_alpha   90.00
_cell.angle_beta   90.00
_cell.angle_gamma   90.00
#
_symmetry.space_group_name_H-M   'P 1'
#
loop_
_entity.id
_entity.type
_entity.pdbx_description
1 polymer ?
#
loop_
_entity_poly.entity_id
_entity_poly.type
_entity_poly.pdbx_seq_one_letter_code
_entity_poly.pdbx_strand_id
1 'polypeptide(L)'
;MSREILQALLEALEREEAVAQVTVVEVQGASPAPLGARMLVWADGRTLGTVGGGALEERAVAEARSALAEGRPRLCHYALREEGKDAVGMLCGGDVRVFIDVYRPPPLLLLVGGGNVGRPLREMARMVGFRVEVVDVDPRRRSVESLEQVPISEDTYVAIMTGDAAADEAALRYVVEKPAAYIGLIGSRRKVHLIFDHLRQAGVAEEALARVRAPIGLDLGGRAPAEIALAVVAEMVAVRYGGSGRPLSGVGRRSGVSRLPRRPAVGRISPGFSEDKRSGGAERSASPDPPHLNAPADLLS
;
A
#
# COMPACT_ATOMS: atom_id res chain seq x y z
N MET A 1 -25.51 -13.16 -7.16
CA MET A 1 -25.06 -11.83 -7.63
C MET A 1 -24.69 -10.86 -6.49
N SER A 2 -25.56 -10.02 -5.94
CA SER A 2 -25.12 -8.90 -5.06
C SER A 2 -24.33 -9.30 -3.80
N ARG A 3 -24.71 -10.39 -3.11
CA ARG A 3 -23.96 -10.92 -1.94
C ARG A 3 -22.61 -11.54 -2.34
N GLU A 4 -22.60 -12.22 -3.46
CA GLU A 4 -21.48 -12.97 -4.03
C GLU A 4 -20.38 -12.02 -4.55
N ILE A 5 -20.76 -10.92 -5.20
CA ILE A 5 -19.85 -9.81 -5.56
C ILE A 5 -19.20 -9.20 -4.32
N LEU A 6 -19.97 -8.95 -3.25
CA LEU A 6 -19.42 -8.41 -2.00
C LEU A 6 -18.50 -9.40 -1.28
N GLN A 7 -18.82 -10.70 -1.33
CA GLN A 7 -17.98 -11.75 -0.77
C GLN A 7 -16.66 -11.89 -1.54
N ALA A 8 -16.69 -11.98 -2.87
CA ALA A 8 -15.47 -12.05 -3.68
C ALA A 8 -14.58 -10.80 -3.57
N LEU A 9 -15.18 -9.62 -3.34
CA LEU A 9 -14.44 -8.38 -3.03
C LEU A 9 -13.73 -8.47 -1.67
N LEU A 10 -14.40 -9.02 -0.64
CA LEU A 10 -13.78 -9.26 0.67
C LEU A 10 -12.64 -10.29 0.57
N GLU A 11 -12.87 -11.41 -0.12
CA GLU A 11 -11.86 -12.45 -0.34
C GLU A 11 -10.64 -11.90 -1.11
N ALA A 12 -10.84 -11.05 -2.12
CA ALA A 12 -9.74 -10.37 -2.81
C ALA A 12 -8.97 -9.40 -1.89
N LEU A 13 -9.68 -8.61 -1.07
CA LEU A 13 -9.07 -7.70 -0.08
C LEU A 13 -8.25 -8.45 0.99
N GLU A 14 -8.74 -9.58 1.47
CA GLU A 14 -8.06 -10.45 2.45
C GLU A 14 -6.82 -11.14 1.86
N ARG A 15 -6.86 -11.48 0.57
CA ARG A 15 -5.74 -12.06 -0.19
C ARG A 15 -4.73 -11.01 -0.68
N GLU A 16 -4.98 -9.73 -0.39
CA GLU A 16 -4.19 -8.59 -0.88
C GLU A 16 -4.15 -8.51 -2.43
N GLU A 17 -5.13 -9.10 -3.12
CA GLU A 17 -5.31 -9.04 -4.58
C GLU A 17 -5.88 -7.67 -5.01
N ALA A 18 -5.37 -7.13 -6.13
CA ALA A 18 -5.86 -5.86 -6.68
C ALA A 18 -7.11 -6.08 -7.56
N VAL A 19 -8.22 -5.43 -7.21
CA VAL A 19 -9.54 -5.58 -7.84
C VAL A 19 -10.26 -4.24 -7.96
N ALA A 20 -10.99 -4.02 -9.05
CA ALA A 20 -11.89 -2.88 -9.24
C ALA A 20 -13.34 -3.34 -9.16
N GLN A 21 -14.22 -2.49 -8.61
CA GLN A 21 -15.67 -2.66 -8.70
C GLN A 21 -16.23 -1.64 -9.68
N VAL A 22 -16.66 -2.11 -10.85
CA VAL A 22 -17.50 -1.35 -11.77
C VAL A 22 -18.93 -1.37 -11.25
N THR A 23 -19.58 -0.21 -11.17
CA THR A 23 -20.97 -0.05 -10.74
C THR A 23 -21.70 0.87 -11.70
N VAL A 24 -22.86 0.46 -12.24
CA VAL A 24 -23.74 1.34 -13.02
C VAL A 24 -24.39 2.34 -12.07
N VAL A 25 -24.08 3.63 -12.24
CA VAL A 25 -24.54 4.72 -11.36
C VAL A 25 -25.55 5.66 -12.02
N GLU A 26 -25.66 5.64 -13.35
CA GLU A 26 -26.71 6.36 -14.08
C GLU A 26 -27.06 5.63 -15.38
N VAL A 27 -28.34 5.66 -15.76
CA VAL A 27 -28.87 5.12 -17.01
C VAL A 27 -29.90 6.11 -17.54
N GLN A 28 -29.80 6.46 -18.82
CA GLN A 28 -30.77 7.27 -19.56
C GLN A 28 -31.17 6.52 -20.84
N GLY A 29 -32.44 6.58 -21.24
CA GLY A 29 -32.95 5.82 -22.38
C GLY A 29 -32.94 4.30 -22.15
N ALA A 30 -32.87 3.52 -23.23
CA ALA A 30 -32.80 2.06 -23.16
C ALA A 30 -31.35 1.57 -23.03
N SER A 31 -31.13 0.62 -22.13
CA SER A 31 -29.82 0.05 -21.78
C SER A 31 -29.97 -1.43 -21.41
N PRO A 32 -29.02 -2.31 -21.78
CA PRO A 32 -28.98 -3.69 -21.28
C PRO A 32 -28.55 -3.76 -19.81
N ALA A 33 -28.00 -2.67 -19.27
CA ALA A 33 -27.45 -2.58 -17.92
C ALA A 33 -28.45 -1.90 -16.96
N PRO A 34 -28.99 -2.60 -15.94
CA PRO A 34 -29.85 -1.98 -14.95
C PRO A 34 -29.04 -1.10 -13.97
N LEU A 35 -29.68 -0.05 -13.45
CA LEU A 35 -29.09 0.83 -12.44
C LEU A 35 -28.67 0.02 -11.20
N GLY A 36 -27.44 0.22 -10.72
CA GLY A 36 -26.87 -0.55 -9.60
C GLY A 36 -26.33 -1.94 -9.99
N ALA A 37 -26.30 -2.32 -11.27
CA ALA A 37 -25.53 -3.47 -11.75
C ALA A 37 -24.04 -3.33 -11.37
N ARG A 38 -23.37 -4.45 -11.13
CA ARG A 38 -21.99 -4.50 -10.63
C ARG A 38 -21.19 -5.62 -11.26
N MET A 39 -19.91 -5.35 -11.48
CA MET A 39 -18.90 -6.30 -11.92
C MET A 39 -17.60 -6.04 -11.17
N LEU A 40 -16.97 -7.09 -10.68
CA LEU A 40 -15.55 -7.07 -10.27
C LEU A 40 -14.67 -7.33 -11.49
N VAL A 41 -13.52 -6.65 -11.53
CA VAL A 41 -12.47 -6.85 -12.54
C VAL A 41 -11.13 -6.92 -11.81
N TRP A 42 -10.34 -7.95 -12.07
CA TRP A 42 -8.99 -8.12 -11.51
C TRP A 42 -7.92 -7.70 -12.54
N ALA A 43 -6.68 -7.46 -12.07
CA ALA A 43 -5.58 -7.02 -12.92
C ALA A 43 -5.23 -8.04 -14.05
N ASP A 44 -5.40 -9.33 -13.77
CA ASP A 44 -5.26 -10.46 -14.70
C ASP A 44 -6.30 -10.46 -15.85
N GLY A 45 -7.41 -9.72 -15.71
CA GLY A 45 -8.54 -9.70 -16.64
C GLY A 45 -9.70 -10.63 -16.28
N ARG A 46 -9.62 -11.36 -15.17
CA ARG A 46 -10.74 -12.11 -14.57
C ARG A 46 -11.87 -11.14 -14.19
N THR A 47 -13.11 -11.60 -14.28
CA THR A 47 -14.32 -10.83 -13.93
C THR A 47 -15.29 -11.64 -13.08
N LEU A 48 -16.21 -10.94 -12.38
CA LEU A 48 -17.34 -11.56 -11.69
C LEU A 48 -18.53 -10.59 -11.64
N GLY A 49 -19.72 -11.03 -12.05
CA GLY A 49 -20.87 -10.16 -12.26
C GLY A 49 -20.89 -9.57 -13.68
N THR A 50 -21.74 -8.57 -13.92
CA THR A 50 -21.94 -7.97 -15.24
C THR A 50 -22.42 -6.52 -15.13
N VAL A 51 -22.11 -5.71 -16.13
CA VAL A 51 -22.63 -4.34 -16.32
C VAL A 51 -23.35 -4.18 -17.66
N GLY A 52 -23.97 -5.26 -18.17
CA GLY A 52 -24.83 -5.26 -19.37
C GLY A 52 -24.30 -6.08 -20.55
N GLY A 53 -23.09 -6.65 -20.45
CA GLY A 53 -22.51 -7.50 -21.49
C GLY A 53 -22.04 -6.77 -22.76
N GLY A 54 -21.49 -7.54 -23.70
CA GLY A 54 -21.00 -7.06 -24.99
C GLY A 54 -19.92 -5.97 -24.89
N ALA A 55 -19.84 -5.11 -25.91
CA ALA A 55 -18.85 -4.05 -26.00
C ALA A 55 -18.88 -3.04 -24.84
N LEU A 56 -20.01 -2.90 -24.11
CA LEU A 56 -20.11 -2.09 -22.91
C LEU A 56 -19.28 -2.68 -21.77
N GLU A 57 -19.35 -4.00 -21.62
CA GLU A 57 -18.61 -4.75 -20.63
C GLU A 57 -17.12 -4.84 -20.98
N GLU A 58 -16.78 -5.08 -22.25
CA GLU A 58 -15.39 -5.06 -22.75
C GLU A 58 -14.70 -3.70 -22.49
N ARG A 59 -15.36 -2.59 -22.84
CA ARG A 59 -14.84 -1.24 -22.62
C ARG A 59 -14.77 -0.90 -21.13
N ALA A 60 -15.73 -1.36 -20.32
CA ALA A 60 -15.69 -1.23 -18.87
C ALA A 60 -14.57 -2.06 -18.21
N VAL A 61 -14.25 -3.26 -18.71
CA VAL A 61 -13.11 -4.06 -18.26
C VAL A 61 -11.79 -3.37 -18.62
N ALA A 62 -11.66 -2.82 -19.82
CA ALA A 62 -10.46 -2.08 -20.23
C ALA A 62 -10.23 -0.83 -19.35
N GLU A 63 -11.26 -0.01 -19.14
CA GLU A 63 -11.22 1.14 -18.23
C GLU A 63 -10.94 0.73 -16.78
N ALA A 64 -11.52 -0.38 -16.31
CA ALA A 64 -11.29 -0.89 -14.95
C ALA A 64 -9.85 -1.37 -14.73
N ARG A 65 -9.25 -2.05 -15.72
CA ARG A 65 -7.83 -2.45 -15.68
C ARG A 65 -6.89 -1.24 -15.75
N SER A 66 -7.24 -0.21 -16.52
CA SER A 66 -6.49 1.06 -16.56
C SER A 66 -6.59 1.84 -15.24
N ALA A 67 -7.78 1.93 -14.64
CA ALA A 67 -7.99 2.50 -13.30
C ALA A 67 -7.24 1.71 -12.20
N LEU A 68 -7.19 0.37 -12.32
CA LEU A 68 -6.39 -0.51 -11.47
C LEU A 68 -4.89 -0.27 -11.61
N ALA A 69 -4.39 0.01 -12.83
CA ALA A 69 -2.98 0.31 -13.11
C ALA A 69 -2.57 1.72 -12.64
N GLU A 70 -3.49 2.69 -12.59
CA GLU A 70 -3.23 4.02 -12.03
C GLU A 70 -3.49 4.13 -10.51
N GLY A 71 -4.21 3.17 -9.92
CA GLY A 71 -4.63 3.22 -8.52
C GLY A 71 -5.68 4.31 -8.24
N ARG A 72 -6.49 4.69 -9.24
CA ARG A 72 -7.39 5.85 -9.21
C ARG A 72 -8.81 5.49 -9.67
N PRO A 73 -9.83 5.68 -8.83
CA PRO A 73 -11.23 5.56 -9.24
C PRO A 73 -11.60 6.49 -10.40
N ARG A 74 -12.53 6.03 -11.25
CA ARG A 74 -13.01 6.76 -12.44
C ARG A 74 -14.54 6.83 -12.49
N LEU A 75 -15.06 7.84 -13.19
CA LEU A 75 -16.44 7.89 -13.64
C LEU A 75 -16.42 7.92 -15.17
N CYS A 76 -16.84 6.83 -15.80
CA CYS A 76 -16.81 6.66 -17.25
C CYS A 76 -18.22 6.84 -17.83
N HIS A 77 -18.30 7.44 -19.02
CA HIS A 77 -19.54 7.68 -19.76
C HIS A 77 -19.54 6.86 -21.05
N TYR A 78 -20.70 6.31 -21.40
CA TYR A 78 -20.88 5.41 -22.52
C TYR A 78 -22.20 5.71 -23.25
N ALA A 79 -22.10 6.08 -24.53
CA ALA A 79 -23.25 6.25 -25.40
C ALA A 79 -23.56 4.93 -26.11
N LEU A 80 -24.77 4.40 -25.93
CA LEU A 80 -25.20 3.14 -26.55
C LEU A 80 -25.68 3.37 -27.99
N ARG A 81 -24.75 3.88 -28.79
CA ARG A 81 -24.89 4.31 -30.19
C ARG A 81 -23.80 3.64 -31.04
N GLU A 82 -23.95 3.63 -32.36
CA GLU A 82 -22.99 2.98 -33.27
C GLU A 82 -21.68 3.77 -33.38
N GLU A 83 -21.76 5.09 -33.62
CA GLU A 83 -20.59 5.96 -33.83
C GLU A 83 -20.50 7.12 -32.82
N GLY A 84 -19.27 7.54 -32.53
CA GLY A 84 -18.96 8.65 -31.61
C GLY A 84 -17.83 8.34 -30.61
N LYS A 85 -17.31 9.36 -29.94
CA LYS A 85 -16.16 9.25 -29.01
C LYS A 85 -16.42 8.27 -27.84
N ASP A 86 -17.63 8.36 -27.28
CA ASP A 86 -18.07 7.54 -26.15
C ASP A 86 -18.96 6.37 -26.61
N ALA A 87 -19.07 6.15 -27.94
CA ALA A 87 -19.95 5.15 -28.52
C ALA A 87 -19.49 3.72 -28.26
N VAL A 88 -20.44 2.80 -28.22
CA VAL A 88 -20.23 1.40 -27.80
C VAL A 88 -20.65 0.40 -28.89
N GLY A 89 -20.93 0.86 -30.12
CA GLY A 89 -21.29 -0.03 -31.22
C GLY A 89 -22.66 -0.71 -31.03
N MET A 90 -23.59 -0.03 -30.34
CA MET A 90 -24.91 -0.58 -29.99
C MET A 90 -26.03 0.30 -30.54
N LEU A 91 -27.19 -0.30 -30.83
CA LEU A 91 -28.38 0.40 -31.34
C LEU A 91 -29.39 0.79 -30.23
N CYS A 92 -29.03 0.66 -28.95
CA CYS A 92 -29.97 0.85 -27.84
C CYS A 92 -30.41 2.31 -27.61
N GLY A 93 -29.66 3.29 -28.11
CA GLY A 93 -30.03 4.71 -28.10
C GLY A 93 -29.99 5.41 -26.75
N GLY A 94 -29.69 4.69 -25.66
CA GLY A 94 -29.47 5.25 -24.33
C GLY A 94 -28.03 5.70 -24.05
N ASP A 95 -27.81 6.21 -22.85
CA ASP A 95 -26.52 6.65 -22.33
C ASP A 95 -26.34 6.14 -20.89
N VAL A 96 -25.15 5.66 -20.55
CA VAL A 96 -24.85 4.97 -19.28
C VAL A 96 -23.62 5.61 -18.63
N ARG A 97 -23.63 5.74 -17.29
CA ARG A 97 -22.43 6.06 -16.51
C ARG A 97 -22.08 4.94 -15.54
N VAL A 98 -20.81 4.55 -15.53
CA VAL A 98 -20.26 3.62 -14.56
C VAL A 98 -19.25 4.32 -13.66
N PHE A 99 -19.37 4.08 -12.35
CA PHE A 99 -18.31 4.40 -11.40
C PHE A 99 -17.44 3.17 -11.22
N ILE A 100 -16.13 3.35 -11.36
CA ILE A 100 -15.10 2.33 -11.19
C ILE A 100 -14.36 2.68 -9.91
N ASP A 101 -14.62 1.93 -8.84
CA ASP A 101 -13.85 2.03 -7.60
C ASP A 101 -12.66 1.06 -7.61
N VAL A 102 -11.55 1.41 -6.96
CA VAL A 102 -10.26 0.71 -7.12
C VAL A 102 -9.71 0.28 -5.77
N TYR A 103 -9.62 -1.03 -5.57
CA TYR A 103 -9.13 -1.66 -4.35
C TYR A 103 -7.76 -2.29 -4.60
N ARG A 104 -6.71 -1.60 -4.17
CA ARG A 104 -5.33 -2.14 -4.10
C ARG A 104 -4.99 -2.60 -2.66
N PRO A 105 -4.05 -3.54 -2.50
CA PRO A 105 -3.38 -3.75 -1.21
C PRO A 105 -2.65 -2.47 -0.74
N PRO A 106 -2.28 -2.37 0.55
CA PRO A 106 -1.35 -1.33 0.99
C PRO A 106 0.02 -1.51 0.30
N PRO A 107 0.69 -0.43 -0.15
CA PRO A 107 1.97 -0.53 -0.84
C PRO A 107 3.05 -1.14 0.06
N LEU A 108 3.98 -1.88 -0.55
CA LEU A 108 5.06 -2.58 0.15
C LEU A 108 6.28 -1.65 0.28
N LEU A 109 6.72 -1.40 1.51
CA LEU A 109 8.09 -0.99 1.78
C LEU A 109 8.97 -2.23 1.91
N LEU A 110 9.93 -2.35 0.99
CA LEU A 110 11.06 -3.27 1.08
C LEU A 110 12.25 -2.52 1.71
N LEU A 111 12.47 -2.77 2.99
CA LEU A 111 13.52 -2.13 3.78
C LEU A 111 14.79 -3.00 3.74
N VAL A 112 15.83 -2.50 3.07
CA VAL A 112 17.11 -3.21 2.92
C VAL A 112 18.05 -2.75 4.04
N GLY A 113 18.26 -3.59 5.04
CA GLY A 113 19.02 -3.27 6.25
C GLY A 113 18.14 -2.91 7.46
N GLY A 114 18.09 -3.80 8.45
CA GLY A 114 17.28 -3.63 9.67
C GLY A 114 17.82 -2.66 10.75
N GLY A 115 18.79 -1.81 10.42
CA GLY A 115 19.62 -1.07 11.40
C GLY A 115 18.94 0.07 12.18
N ASN A 116 19.75 0.90 12.85
CA ASN A 116 19.29 1.95 13.79
C ASN A 116 18.23 2.92 13.22
N VAL A 117 18.28 3.23 11.93
CA VAL A 117 17.25 4.04 11.23
C VAL A 117 16.09 3.18 10.74
N GLY A 118 16.38 1.96 10.27
CA GLY A 118 15.39 1.01 9.76
C GLY A 118 14.34 0.61 10.79
N ARG A 119 14.71 0.45 12.07
CA ARG A 119 13.74 0.13 13.15
C ARG A 119 12.63 1.18 13.31
N PRO A 120 12.90 2.46 13.65
CA PRO A 120 11.85 3.47 13.77
C PRO A 120 11.14 3.74 12.43
N LEU A 121 11.84 3.62 11.30
CA LEU A 121 11.25 3.76 9.97
C LEU A 121 10.20 2.69 9.70
N ARG A 122 10.48 1.41 9.99
CA ARG A 122 9.52 0.30 9.89
C ARG A 122 8.27 0.54 10.75
N GLU A 123 8.45 1.10 11.94
CA GLU A 123 7.36 1.38 12.89
C GLU A 123 6.48 2.54 12.38
N MET A 124 7.08 3.66 11.95
CA MET A 124 6.38 4.79 11.34
C MET A 124 5.71 4.45 9.99
N ALA A 125 6.38 3.67 9.13
CA ALA A 125 5.86 3.26 7.83
C ALA A 125 4.59 2.39 7.98
N ARG A 126 4.56 1.50 8.98
CA ARG A 126 3.36 0.73 9.33
C ARG A 126 2.22 1.63 9.82
N MET A 127 2.51 2.67 10.62
CA MET A 127 1.51 3.64 11.07
C MET A 127 0.86 4.43 9.93
N VAL A 128 1.60 4.74 8.85
CA VAL A 128 1.04 5.40 7.64
C VAL A 128 0.56 4.42 6.56
N GLY A 129 0.40 3.14 6.91
CA GLY A 129 -0.19 2.12 6.03
C GLY A 129 0.72 1.71 4.88
N PHE A 130 2.00 1.45 5.13
CA PHE A 130 2.81 0.54 4.31
C PHE A 130 2.77 -0.87 4.91
N ARG A 131 2.69 -1.90 4.06
CA ARG A 131 3.22 -3.23 4.42
C ARG A 131 4.74 -3.06 4.51
N VAL A 132 5.40 -3.71 5.47
CA VAL A 132 6.86 -3.55 5.63
C VAL A 132 7.52 -4.90 5.84
N GLU A 133 8.33 -5.25 4.84
CA GLU A 133 9.22 -6.39 4.79
C GLU A 133 10.66 -5.89 4.97
N VAL A 134 11.49 -6.67 5.66
CA VAL A 134 12.87 -6.32 5.99
C VAL A 134 13.76 -7.43 5.48
N VAL A 135 14.74 -7.05 4.66
CA VAL A 135 15.71 -7.96 4.05
C VAL A 135 17.11 -7.43 4.27
N ASP A 136 18.08 -8.32 4.42
CA ASP A 136 19.49 -7.96 4.55
C ASP A 136 20.28 -8.49 3.34
N VAL A 137 21.37 -7.78 3.01
CA VAL A 137 22.32 -8.06 1.94
C VAL A 137 23.67 -8.32 2.57
N ASP A 138 24.31 -9.46 2.28
CA ASP A 138 25.63 -9.81 2.84
C ASP A 138 26.70 -8.86 2.26
N PRO A 139 27.37 -8.02 3.08
CA PRO A 139 28.37 -7.08 2.57
C PRO A 139 29.67 -7.74 2.08
N ARG A 140 29.97 -8.97 2.54
CA ARG A 140 31.17 -9.73 2.14
C ARG A 140 30.95 -10.42 0.80
N ARG A 141 29.76 -11.00 0.59
CA ARG A 141 29.38 -11.68 -0.65
C ARG A 141 28.74 -10.76 -1.69
N ARG A 142 28.23 -9.61 -1.26
CA ARG A 142 27.35 -8.70 -2.04
C ARG A 142 26.09 -9.41 -2.57
N SER A 143 25.63 -10.46 -1.88
CA SER A 143 24.51 -11.28 -2.34
C SER A 143 23.17 -10.59 -2.10
N VAL A 144 22.34 -10.61 -3.14
CA VAL A 144 20.98 -10.06 -3.20
C VAL A 144 19.90 -11.15 -3.23
N GLU A 145 20.23 -12.40 -2.90
CA GLU A 145 19.30 -13.55 -2.86
C GLU A 145 18.01 -13.24 -2.06
N SER A 146 18.12 -12.46 -0.98
CA SER A 146 16.97 -12.01 -0.16
C SER A 146 16.07 -10.99 -0.86
N LEU A 147 16.61 -10.19 -1.78
CA LEU A 147 15.85 -9.25 -2.61
C LEU A 147 15.17 -9.94 -3.79
N GLU A 148 15.77 -11.02 -4.31
CA GLU A 148 15.24 -11.81 -5.42
C GLU A 148 13.98 -12.60 -5.06
N GLN A 149 13.79 -12.92 -3.77
CA GLN A 149 12.60 -13.58 -3.24
C GLN A 149 11.37 -12.65 -3.16
N VAL A 150 11.55 -11.32 -3.23
CA VAL A 150 10.47 -10.34 -3.06
C VAL A 150 10.10 -9.71 -4.42
N PRO A 151 8.85 -9.86 -4.91
CA PRO A 151 8.44 -9.23 -6.16
C PRO A 151 8.36 -7.71 -6.04
N ILE A 152 9.19 -7.01 -6.80
CA ILE A 152 9.23 -5.54 -6.86
C ILE A 152 8.32 -5.05 -8.01
N SER A 153 7.24 -4.36 -7.66
CA SER A 153 6.22 -3.84 -8.59
C SER A 153 6.09 -2.31 -8.50
N GLU A 154 5.18 -1.73 -9.29
CA GLU A 154 4.82 -0.31 -9.26
C GLU A 154 4.17 0.16 -7.93
N ASP A 155 3.81 -0.75 -7.02
CA ASP A 155 3.39 -0.42 -5.64
C ASP A 155 4.51 -0.64 -4.60
N THR A 156 5.72 -1.05 -5.02
CA THR A 156 6.85 -1.28 -4.13
C THR A 156 7.71 -0.02 -3.96
N TYR A 157 8.07 0.25 -2.71
CA TYR A 157 8.96 1.32 -2.26
C TYR A 157 10.21 0.65 -1.68
N VAL A 158 11.40 0.96 -2.20
CA VAL A 158 12.66 0.40 -1.69
C VAL A 158 13.40 1.48 -0.90
N ALA A 159 13.84 1.15 0.32
CA ALA A 159 14.68 2.02 1.14
C ALA A 159 15.95 1.28 1.57
N ILE A 160 17.10 1.72 1.06
CA ILE A 160 18.40 1.06 1.21
C ILE A 160 19.19 1.73 2.35
N MET A 161 19.45 0.97 3.41
CA MET A 161 20.17 1.39 4.61
C MET A 161 20.84 0.25 5.38
N THR A 162 21.61 -0.58 4.68
CA THR A 162 22.41 -1.66 5.30
C THR A 162 23.48 -1.09 6.25
N GLY A 163 23.98 0.11 5.94
CA GLY A 163 25.06 0.77 6.67
C GLY A 163 26.45 0.47 6.11
N ASP A 164 26.58 -0.55 5.25
CA ASP A 164 27.79 -0.87 4.51
C ASP A 164 27.70 -0.37 3.06
N ALA A 165 28.81 0.18 2.54
CA ALA A 165 28.81 0.78 1.20
C ALA A 165 28.72 -0.26 0.06
N ALA A 166 29.29 -1.45 0.25
CA ALA A 166 29.27 -2.51 -0.78
C ALA A 166 27.93 -3.25 -0.83
N ALA A 167 27.29 -3.46 0.33
CA ALA A 167 25.92 -3.96 0.40
C ALA A 167 24.90 -2.95 -0.14
N ASP A 168 25.03 -1.66 0.21
CA ASP A 168 24.16 -0.61 -0.34
C ASP A 168 24.31 -0.44 -1.87
N GLU A 169 25.54 -0.54 -2.41
CA GLU A 169 25.82 -0.50 -3.85
C GLU A 169 25.23 -1.71 -4.59
N ALA A 170 25.38 -2.93 -4.03
CA ALA A 170 24.83 -4.15 -4.60
C ALA A 170 23.30 -4.17 -4.58
N ALA A 171 22.69 -3.76 -3.46
CA ALA A 171 21.25 -3.58 -3.35
C ALA A 171 20.73 -2.58 -4.39
N LEU A 172 21.40 -1.42 -4.53
CA LEU A 172 20.99 -0.41 -5.51
C LEU A 172 21.11 -0.93 -6.94
N ARG A 173 22.22 -1.58 -7.31
CA ARG A 173 22.39 -2.19 -8.64
C ARG A 173 21.26 -3.17 -8.98
N TYR A 174 20.79 -3.95 -8.01
CA TYR A 174 19.70 -4.90 -8.23
C TYR A 174 18.33 -4.21 -8.42
N VAL A 175 18.02 -3.16 -7.64
CA VAL A 175 16.67 -2.54 -7.66
C VAL A 175 16.49 -1.40 -8.66
N VAL A 176 17.57 -0.75 -9.11
CA VAL A 176 17.52 0.52 -9.87
C VAL A 176 16.78 0.42 -11.21
N GLU A 177 16.74 -0.76 -11.83
CA GLU A 177 16.02 -1.05 -13.08
C GLU A 177 14.60 -1.62 -12.86
N LYS A 178 14.24 -1.98 -11.62
CA LYS A 178 12.94 -2.59 -11.27
C LYS A 178 11.82 -1.53 -11.27
N PRO A 179 10.53 -1.88 -11.47
CA PRO A 179 9.44 -0.91 -11.61
C PRO A 179 9.00 -0.17 -10.32
N ALA A 180 9.79 -0.22 -9.23
CA ALA A 180 9.48 0.40 -7.94
C ALA A 180 9.03 1.88 -8.03
N ALA A 181 7.91 2.23 -7.38
CA ALA A 181 7.41 3.60 -7.24
C ALA A 181 8.42 4.57 -6.60
N TYR A 182 9.31 4.03 -5.77
CA TYR A 182 10.29 4.77 -5.00
C TYR A 182 11.52 3.91 -4.78
N ILE A 183 12.70 4.49 -5.00
CA ILE A 183 13.99 3.89 -4.63
C ILE A 183 14.77 4.97 -3.89
N GLY A 184 15.14 4.71 -2.63
CA GLY A 184 15.89 5.63 -1.80
C GLY A 184 17.16 5.01 -1.23
N LEU A 185 18.25 5.77 -1.18
CA LEU A 185 19.54 5.35 -0.63
C LEU A 185 19.97 6.26 0.53
N ILE A 186 20.20 5.69 1.71
CA ILE A 186 20.78 6.43 2.84
C ILE A 186 22.26 6.73 2.60
N GLY A 187 22.72 7.90 3.02
CA GLY A 187 24.15 8.20 3.02
C GLY A 187 24.47 9.67 3.19
N SER A 188 25.74 9.96 3.46
CA SER A 188 26.30 11.29 3.19
C SER A 188 26.37 11.52 1.68
N ARG A 189 26.31 12.79 1.24
CA ARG A 189 26.47 13.14 -0.19
C ARG A 189 27.74 12.53 -0.81
N ARG A 190 28.82 12.39 -0.04
CA ARG A 190 30.06 11.71 -0.46
C ARG A 190 29.87 10.21 -0.70
N LYS A 191 29.16 9.47 0.17
CA LYS A 191 28.90 8.03 -0.04
C LYS A 191 28.02 7.82 -1.28
N VAL A 192 26.97 8.64 -1.42
CA VAL A 192 26.07 8.62 -2.58
C VAL A 192 26.84 8.84 -3.88
N HIS A 193 27.67 9.88 -3.96
CA HIS A 193 28.46 10.21 -5.15
C HIS A 193 29.38 9.05 -5.57
N LEU A 194 30.11 8.44 -4.62
CA LEU A 194 31.00 7.32 -4.92
C LEU A 194 30.24 6.09 -5.45
N ILE A 195 29.12 5.73 -4.81
CA ILE A 195 28.26 4.61 -5.25
C ILE A 195 27.71 4.89 -6.66
N PHE A 196 27.25 6.11 -6.94
CA PHE A 196 26.71 6.46 -8.26
C PHE A 196 27.81 6.41 -9.34
N ASP A 197 29.02 6.86 -9.05
CA ASP A 197 30.12 6.83 -10.01
C ASP A 197 30.61 5.41 -10.30
N HIS A 198 30.64 4.52 -9.29
CA HIS A 198 30.88 3.09 -9.52
C HIS A 198 29.78 2.47 -10.40
N LEU A 199 28.50 2.79 -10.14
CA LEU A 199 27.38 2.25 -10.91
C LEU A 199 27.40 2.73 -12.37
N ARG A 200 27.74 4.00 -12.64
CA ARG A 200 27.99 4.54 -13.98
C ARG A 200 29.11 3.79 -14.70
N GLN A 201 30.27 3.63 -14.04
CA GLN A 201 31.41 2.88 -14.58
C GLN A 201 31.05 1.40 -14.86
N ALA A 202 30.16 0.83 -14.05
CA ALA A 202 29.61 -0.51 -14.22
C ALA A 202 28.32 -0.57 -15.08
N GLY A 203 28.08 0.45 -15.92
CA GLY A 203 27.10 0.42 -17.00
C GLY A 203 25.64 0.76 -16.66
N VAL A 204 25.34 1.24 -15.44
CA VAL A 204 23.97 1.65 -15.08
C VAL A 204 23.61 2.98 -15.77
N ALA A 205 22.45 3.02 -16.42
CA ALA A 205 21.95 4.20 -17.14
C ALA A 205 21.68 5.39 -16.20
N GLU A 206 21.95 6.61 -16.66
CA GLU A 206 21.78 7.83 -15.85
C GLU A 206 20.30 8.10 -15.55
N GLU A 207 19.39 7.73 -16.45
CA GLU A 207 17.94 7.78 -16.26
C GLU A 207 17.49 6.88 -15.09
N ALA A 208 18.14 5.73 -14.93
CA ALA A 208 17.88 4.79 -13.84
C ALA A 208 18.47 5.33 -12.50
N LEU A 209 19.59 6.04 -12.53
CA LEU A 209 20.13 6.72 -11.35
C LEU A 209 19.32 7.98 -10.96
N ALA A 210 18.78 8.72 -11.94
CA ALA A 210 18.05 9.98 -11.73
C ALA A 210 16.72 9.82 -10.97
N ARG A 211 16.11 8.63 -10.99
CA ARG A 211 14.91 8.29 -10.19
C ARG A 211 15.20 7.97 -8.72
N VAL A 212 16.46 7.84 -8.32
CA VAL A 212 16.86 7.42 -6.96
C VAL A 212 16.92 8.63 -6.02
N ARG A 213 16.27 8.53 -4.85
CA ARG A 213 16.33 9.52 -3.77
C ARG A 213 17.58 9.29 -2.92
N ALA A 214 18.65 10.00 -3.26
CA ALA A 214 19.96 9.85 -2.62
C ALA A 214 20.63 11.23 -2.37
N PRO A 215 20.87 11.64 -1.11
CA PRO A 215 20.40 11.01 0.14
C PRO A 215 18.87 10.92 0.21
N ILE A 216 18.40 9.86 0.87
CA ILE A 216 16.99 9.56 1.11
C ILE A 216 16.32 10.51 2.12
N GLY A 217 15.07 10.89 1.89
CA GLY A 217 14.24 11.66 2.82
C GLY A 217 14.25 13.18 2.62
N LEU A 218 13.25 13.85 3.21
CA LEU A 218 13.13 15.31 3.17
C LEU A 218 14.20 16.00 4.04
N ASP A 219 14.63 17.20 3.67
CA ASP A 219 15.51 18.01 4.52
C ASP A 219 14.73 18.59 5.71
N LEU A 220 14.71 17.84 6.81
CA LEU A 220 14.14 18.23 8.10
C LEU A 220 15.22 18.72 9.11
N GLY A 221 16.49 18.83 8.70
CA GLY A 221 17.62 19.21 9.55
C GLY A 221 18.06 18.21 10.65
N GLY A 222 17.17 17.28 11.04
CA GLY A 222 17.41 16.27 12.08
C GLY A 222 18.53 15.28 11.77
N ARG A 223 19.05 14.63 12.82
CA ARG A 223 20.20 13.70 12.76
C ARG A 223 20.05 12.46 13.64
N ALA A 224 19.11 12.42 14.58
CA ALA A 224 18.80 11.22 15.34
C ALA A 224 18.11 10.18 14.44
N PRO A 225 18.27 8.86 14.69
CA PRO A 225 17.73 7.84 13.78
C PRO A 225 16.21 7.90 13.58
N ALA A 226 15.45 8.35 14.58
CA ALA A 226 14.01 8.57 14.49
C ALA A 226 13.63 9.82 13.66
N GLU A 227 14.46 10.86 13.66
CA GLU A 227 14.25 12.07 12.84
C GLU A 227 14.53 11.77 11.36
N ILE A 228 15.59 10.98 11.09
CA ILE A 228 15.90 10.50 9.74
C ILE A 228 14.78 9.55 9.25
N ALA A 229 14.30 8.64 10.10
CA ALA A 229 13.14 7.80 9.78
C ALA A 229 11.89 8.62 9.43
N LEU A 230 11.60 9.68 10.20
CA LEU A 230 10.50 10.60 9.92
C LEU A 230 10.69 11.34 8.57
N ALA A 231 11.90 11.80 8.27
CA ALA A 231 12.23 12.44 7.00
C ALA A 231 12.01 11.51 5.78
N VAL A 232 12.37 10.23 5.90
CA VAL A 232 12.14 9.22 4.86
C VAL A 232 10.65 8.90 4.70
N VAL A 233 9.94 8.63 5.80
CA VAL A 233 8.50 8.34 5.75
C VAL A 233 7.71 9.54 5.22
N ALA A 234 8.11 10.77 5.55
CA ALA A 234 7.51 11.98 4.99
C ALA A 234 7.76 12.12 3.47
N GLU A 235 8.94 11.76 2.96
CA GLU A 235 9.21 11.73 1.52
C GLU A 235 8.40 10.63 0.81
N MET A 236 8.37 9.42 1.37
CA MET A 236 7.59 8.29 0.81
C MET A 236 6.10 8.61 0.75
N VAL A 237 5.53 9.24 1.79
CA VAL A 237 4.13 9.70 1.82
C VAL A 237 3.91 10.87 0.85
N ALA A 238 4.89 11.76 0.67
CA ALA A 238 4.82 12.79 -0.35
C ALA A 238 4.75 12.16 -1.76
N VAL A 239 5.67 11.25 -2.11
CA VAL A 239 5.66 10.55 -3.41
C VAL A 239 4.32 9.82 -3.64
N ARG A 240 3.82 9.08 -2.65
CA ARG A 240 2.53 8.36 -2.72
C ARG A 240 1.34 9.24 -3.11
N TYR A 241 1.32 10.51 -2.71
CA TYR A 241 0.20 11.44 -2.95
C TYR A 241 0.55 12.61 -3.89
N GLY A 242 1.67 12.55 -4.60
CA GLY A 242 2.18 13.69 -5.40
C GLY A 242 2.37 14.96 -4.55
N GLY A 243 2.70 14.80 -3.27
CA GLY A 243 3.06 15.85 -2.33
C GLY A 243 4.42 16.48 -2.66
N SER A 244 4.62 17.72 -2.24
CA SER A 244 5.87 18.47 -2.48
C SER A 244 6.78 18.58 -1.26
N GLY A 245 6.38 18.07 -0.09
CA GLY A 245 7.07 18.25 1.19
C GLY A 245 7.05 19.68 1.76
N ARG A 246 6.64 20.68 0.97
CA ARG A 246 6.64 22.11 1.37
C ARG A 246 5.48 22.43 2.34
N PRO A 247 5.64 23.40 3.26
CA PRO A 247 4.58 23.82 4.17
C PRO A 247 3.29 24.25 3.44
N LEU A 248 2.14 23.78 3.91
CA LEU A 248 0.83 24.04 3.28
C LEU A 248 0.47 25.53 3.20
N SER A 249 1.01 26.37 4.10
CA SER A 249 0.86 27.83 4.05
C SER A 249 1.48 28.48 2.80
N GLY A 250 2.47 27.82 2.17
CA GLY A 250 3.12 28.27 0.94
C GLY A 250 2.67 27.50 -0.32
N VAL A 251 1.60 26.71 -0.25
CA VAL A 251 1.09 25.91 -1.38
C VAL A 251 -0.36 26.30 -1.65
N GLY A 252 -0.64 26.77 -2.87
CA GLY A 252 -2.00 27.10 -3.30
C GLY A 252 -2.96 25.90 -3.17
N ARG A 253 -4.26 26.18 -2.97
CA ARG A 253 -5.28 25.13 -2.83
C ARG A 253 -5.21 24.17 -4.02
N ARG A 254 -4.96 22.88 -3.75
CA ARG A 254 -4.96 21.81 -4.77
C ARG A 254 -6.36 21.64 -5.36
N SER A 255 -6.59 22.26 -6.52
CA SER A 255 -7.74 21.96 -7.38
C SER A 255 -7.70 20.48 -7.78
N GLY A 256 -8.80 19.75 -7.58
CA GLY A 256 -8.94 18.37 -8.06
C GLY A 256 -8.55 17.26 -7.08
N VAL A 257 -8.17 17.54 -5.84
CA VAL A 257 -8.25 16.51 -4.79
C VAL A 257 -9.72 16.31 -4.43
N SER A 258 -10.40 15.48 -5.22
CA SER A 258 -11.64 14.85 -4.79
C SER A 258 -11.42 14.26 -3.41
N ARG A 259 -12.33 14.52 -2.47
CA ARG A 259 -12.30 13.86 -1.16
C ARG A 259 -12.80 12.43 -1.36
N LEU A 260 -11.94 11.59 -1.93
CA LEU A 260 -12.09 10.14 -1.91
C LEU A 260 -12.50 9.73 -0.49
N PRO A 261 -13.52 8.85 -0.34
CA PRO A 261 -13.88 8.37 0.99
C PRO A 261 -12.62 7.84 1.64
N ARG A 262 -12.30 8.34 2.85
CA ARG A 262 -11.19 7.79 3.62
C ARG A 262 -11.45 6.29 3.71
N ARG A 263 -10.55 5.44 3.16
CA ARG A 263 -10.60 4.00 3.44
C ARG A 263 -10.74 3.91 4.97
N PRO A 264 -11.78 3.23 5.51
CA PRO A 264 -11.77 2.96 6.93
C PRO A 264 -10.44 2.28 7.21
N ALA A 265 -9.72 2.73 8.23
CA ALA A 265 -8.58 1.96 8.69
C ALA A 265 -9.13 0.58 9.00
N VAL A 266 -8.64 -0.45 8.28
CA VAL A 266 -9.03 -1.83 8.53
C VAL A 266 -8.41 -2.17 9.88
N GLY A 267 -9.15 -1.85 10.94
CA GLY A 267 -8.81 -2.20 12.29
C GLY A 267 -8.64 -3.71 12.29
N ARG A 268 -7.52 -4.17 12.85
CA ARG A 268 -7.26 -5.61 12.98
C ARG A 268 -8.50 -6.22 13.63
N ILE A 269 -9.16 -7.12 12.91
CA ILE A 269 -10.12 -8.03 13.51
C ILE A 269 -9.26 -8.98 14.35
N SER A 270 -9.03 -8.60 15.60
CA SER A 270 -8.39 -9.47 16.59
C SER A 270 -9.22 -10.76 16.65
N PRO A 271 -8.59 -11.95 16.57
CA PRO A 271 -9.29 -13.19 16.81
C PRO A 271 -10.00 -13.11 18.17
N GLY A 272 -11.30 -13.36 18.18
CA GLY A 272 -12.13 -13.16 19.36
C GLY A 272 -11.69 -14.06 20.50
N PHE A 273 -11.48 -13.48 21.68
CA PHE A 273 -11.30 -14.25 22.91
C PHE A 273 -12.61 -15.00 23.22
N SER A 274 -12.55 -16.33 23.22
CA SER A 274 -13.71 -17.18 23.53
C SER A 274 -13.89 -17.32 25.05
N GLU A 275 -14.55 -16.34 25.68
CA GLU A 275 -15.09 -16.53 27.03
C GLU A 275 -16.28 -17.53 27.02
N ASP A 276 -16.01 -18.84 27.00
CA ASP A 276 -17.08 -19.85 27.20
C ASP A 276 -17.50 -19.89 28.69
N LYS A 277 -18.40 -18.98 29.06
CA LYS A 277 -18.97 -18.90 30.41
C LYS A 277 -19.92 -20.06 30.68
N ARG A 278 -19.42 -21.12 31.29
CA ARG A 278 -20.24 -22.18 31.89
C ARG A 278 -20.37 -21.99 33.41
N SER A 279 -21.53 -21.52 33.83
CA SER A 279 -21.91 -21.35 35.23
C SER A 279 -22.60 -22.60 35.78
N GLY A 280 -22.19 -23.06 36.97
CA GLY A 280 -22.90 -24.07 37.77
C GLY A 280 -21.96 -25.12 38.38
N GLY A 281 -21.98 -25.38 39.69
CA GLY A 281 -22.68 -24.63 40.75
C GLY A 281 -22.70 -25.38 42.10
N ALA A 282 -22.49 -24.62 43.19
CA ALA A 282 -22.54 -25.08 44.59
C ALA A 282 -21.42 -26.09 44.99
N GLU A 283 -21.09 -26.34 46.26
CA GLU A 283 -21.72 -25.98 47.55
C GLU A 283 -20.70 -25.44 48.59
N ARG A 284 -21.20 -24.74 49.64
CA ARG A 284 -20.79 -24.69 51.08
C ARG A 284 -19.28 -24.78 51.47
N SER A 285 -18.73 -24.13 52.49
CA SER A 285 -19.09 -23.06 53.46
C SER A 285 -17.85 -22.85 54.38
N ALA A 286 -17.65 -21.84 55.24
CA ALA A 286 -18.52 -20.80 55.80
C ALA A 286 -17.71 -19.50 56.13
N SER A 287 -17.88 -18.92 57.32
CA SER A 287 -17.12 -17.80 57.95
C SER A 287 -17.27 -17.92 59.49
N PRO A 288 -16.62 -17.11 60.36
CA PRO A 288 -15.62 -16.05 60.16
C PRO A 288 -14.28 -16.43 60.88
N ASP A 289 -13.40 -15.60 61.51
CA ASP A 289 -13.25 -14.15 61.82
C ASP A 289 -11.73 -13.81 62.02
N PRO A 290 -11.31 -12.53 62.19
CA PRO A 290 -9.92 -12.10 62.46
C PRO A 290 -9.64 -12.00 64.00
N PRO A 291 -8.54 -11.39 64.56
CA PRO A 291 -7.51 -10.54 63.94
C PRO A 291 -6.05 -10.56 64.50
N HIS A 292 -5.21 -9.69 63.91
CA HIS A 292 -4.16 -8.84 64.54
C HIS A 292 -2.74 -9.35 64.99
N LEU A 293 -1.77 -8.46 64.69
CA LEU A 293 -0.56 -8.05 65.43
C LEU A 293 0.81 -8.77 65.27
N ASN A 294 1.79 -7.91 64.93
CA ASN A 294 3.22 -7.87 65.31
C ASN A 294 4.26 -8.88 64.76
N ALA A 295 5.31 -8.27 64.19
CA ALA A 295 6.70 -8.74 64.09
C ALA A 295 7.49 -8.26 65.35
N PRO A 296 8.84 -8.40 65.48
CA PRO A 296 9.84 -8.99 64.58
C PRO A 296 10.83 -9.96 65.29
N ALA A 297 12.01 -10.19 64.68
CA ALA A 297 13.23 -10.76 65.29
C ALA A 297 13.19 -12.29 65.57
N ASP A 298 14.30 -13.04 65.62
CA ASP A 298 15.69 -12.79 65.16
C ASP A 298 16.48 -14.11 65.00
N LEU A 299 17.73 -14.01 64.50
CA LEU A 299 18.89 -14.90 64.74
C LEU A 299 18.78 -16.45 64.55
N LEU A 300 19.68 -16.94 63.67
CA LEU A 300 20.44 -18.21 63.76
C LEU A 300 19.73 -19.57 63.78
N SER A 301 19.80 -20.28 62.64
CA SER A 301 20.55 -21.55 62.51
C SER A 301 20.89 -21.82 61.05
#